data_AF-A0A918A0Z0-F1
#
_entry.id   AF-A0A918A0Z0-F1
#
_cell.length_a   1.000
_cell.length_b   1.000
_cell.length_c   1.000
_cell.angle_alpha   90.00
_cell.angle_beta   90.00
_cell.angle_gamma   90.00
#
_symmetry.space_group_name_H-M   'P 1'
#
loop_
_entity.id
_entity.type
_entity.pdbx_description
1 polymer ?
#
loop_
_entity_poly.entity_id
_entity_poly.type
_entity_poly.pdbx_seq_one_letter_code
_entity_poly.pdbx_strand_id
1 'polypeptide(L)'
;MLFCGYCERRTQGNWNNRQAYYRCRFPAQYAIVNDLDHPKVVYLRESEILDEVDGRLGTAFGPERLEHTIAAMAEQAIDPKEAALIDLRKRLSKCDRKLSQYRSALDERVAGERFPVIVDRAV
;
A
#
# COMPACT_ATOMS: atom_id res chain seq x y z
N MET A 1 10.43 10.25 1.33
CA MET A 1 9.10 10.49 0.72
C MET A 1 8.88 12.00 0.71
N LEU A 2 8.52 12.60 -0.41
CA LEU A 2 8.38 14.06 -0.54
C LEU A 2 6.91 14.47 -0.61
N PHE A 3 6.62 15.59 0.06
CA PHE A 3 5.29 16.18 0.15
C PHE A 3 5.34 17.63 -0.30
N CYS A 4 4.27 18.11 -0.94
CA CYS A 4 4.18 19.49 -1.38
C CYS A 4 3.89 20.42 -0.19
N GLY A 5 4.68 21.47 0.00
CA GLY A 5 4.45 22.45 1.07
C GLY A 5 3.14 23.25 0.96
N TYR A 6 2.51 23.27 -0.22
CA TYR A 6 1.26 24.01 -0.46
C TYR A 6 -0.02 23.19 -0.19
N CYS A 7 0.01 21.87 -0.36
CA CYS A 7 -1.18 21.02 -0.20
C CYS A 7 -0.95 19.73 0.56
N GLU A 8 0.27 19.51 1.06
CA GLU A 8 0.71 18.35 1.85
C GLU A 8 0.50 16.99 1.18
N ARG A 9 0.16 16.97 -0.12
CA ARG A 9 0.04 15.74 -0.89
C ARG A 9 1.43 15.21 -1.23
N ARG A 10 1.53 13.88 -1.27
CA ARG A 10 2.73 13.21 -1.78
C ARG A 10 3.00 13.64 -3.22
N THR A 11 4.23 14.09 -3.48
CA THR A 11 4.68 14.44 -4.84
C THR A 11 4.88 13.17 -5.68
N GLN A 12 4.75 13.29 -6.99
CA GLN A 12 5.00 12.20 -7.95
C GLN A 12 6.39 12.37 -8.58
N GLY A 13 7.12 11.27 -8.76
CA GLY A 13 8.34 11.28 -9.57
C GLY A 13 8.01 11.54 -11.04
N ASN A 14 8.88 12.27 -11.72
CA ASN A 14 8.73 12.65 -13.13
C ASN A 14 10.11 12.76 -13.79
N TRP A 15 10.27 12.13 -14.95
CA TRP A 15 11.48 12.28 -15.77
C TRP A 15 11.21 13.27 -16.90
N ASN A 16 12.04 14.31 -17.00
CA ASN A 16 11.95 15.30 -18.07
C ASN A 16 13.35 15.74 -18.49
N ASN A 17 13.60 15.87 -19.80
CA ASN A 17 14.89 16.30 -20.34
C ASN A 17 16.09 15.54 -19.74
N ARG A 18 15.94 14.21 -19.59
CA ARG A 18 16.94 13.28 -18.99
C ARG A 18 17.29 13.60 -17.53
N GLN A 19 16.40 14.27 -16.81
CA GLN A 19 16.60 14.64 -15.42
C GLN A 19 15.38 14.23 -14.59
N ALA A 20 15.63 13.85 -13.34
CA ALA A 20 14.61 13.47 -12.38
C ALA A 20 14.05 14.70 -11.65
N TYR A 21 12.73 14.71 -11.50
CA TYR A 21 11.97 15.74 -10.81
C TYR A 21 10.92 15.10 -9.91
N TYR A 22 10.57 15.82 -8.85
CA TYR A 22 9.32 15.65 -8.13
C TYR A 22 8.32 16.70 -8.59
N ARG A 23 7.08 16.28 -8.84
CA ARG A 23 6.01 17.17 -9.26
C ARG A 23 4.77 17.03 -8.38
N CYS A 24 4.15 18.16 -8.05
CA CYS A 24 2.79 18.21 -7.53
C CYS A 24 1.91 18.91 -8.55
N ARG A 25 0.85 18.25 -9.03
CA ARG A 25 -0.16 18.87 -9.89
C ARG A 25 -1.43 19.08 -9.09
N PHE A 26 -1.90 20.32 -9.07
CA PHE A 26 -3.10 20.71 -8.34
C PHE A 26 -4.05 21.41 -9.30
N PRO A 27 -5.13 20.73 -9.75
CA PRO A 27 -6.07 21.35 -10.67
C PRO A 27 -6.78 22.54 -10.00
N ALA A 28 -6.92 23.66 -10.71
CA ALA A 28 -7.45 24.92 -10.17
C ALA A 28 -8.85 24.78 -9.54
N GLN A 29 -9.67 23.85 -10.02
CA GLN A 29 -10.98 23.53 -9.44
C GLN A 29 -10.87 23.08 -7.97
N TYR A 30 -9.80 22.38 -7.60
CA TYR A 30 -9.54 22.02 -6.21
C TYR A 30 -9.09 23.23 -5.37
N ALA A 31 -8.38 24.20 -5.96
CA ALA A 31 -7.90 25.38 -5.25
C ALA A 31 -9.07 26.26 -4.80
N ILE A 32 -10.04 26.45 -5.69
CA ILE A 32 -11.27 27.23 -5.41
C ILE A 32 -12.08 26.59 -4.27
N VAL A 33 -12.18 25.26 -4.24
CA VAL A 33 -12.98 24.55 -3.23
C VAL A 33 -12.28 24.46 -1.87
N ASN A 34 -10.94 24.43 -1.85
CA ASN A 34 -10.16 24.22 -0.63
C ASN A 34 -9.49 25.50 -0.10
N ASP A 35 -9.71 26.66 -0.72
CA ASP A 35 -9.08 27.95 -0.39
C ASP A 35 -7.54 27.86 -0.26
N LEU A 36 -6.94 27.06 -1.13
CA LEU A 36 -5.49 26.83 -1.15
C LEU A 36 -4.85 27.58 -2.30
N ASP A 37 -3.91 28.47 -2.00
CA ASP A 37 -3.07 29.14 -3.01
C ASP A 37 -1.93 28.23 -3.48
N HIS A 38 -2.31 27.19 -4.22
CA HIS A 38 -1.38 26.22 -4.79
C HIS A 38 -1.18 26.49 -6.29
N PRO A 39 0.07 26.72 -6.78
CA PRO A 39 0.34 26.85 -8.20
C PRO A 39 -0.12 25.62 -9.02
N LYS A 40 -0.57 25.78 -10.27
CA LYS A 40 -1.11 24.65 -11.05
C LYS A 40 -0.20 23.41 -11.07
N VAL A 41 1.12 23.64 -11.17
CA VAL A 41 2.13 22.60 -11.03
C VAL A 41 3.34 23.16 -10.27
N VAL A 42 3.81 22.42 -9.28
CA VAL A 42 5.09 22.66 -8.59
C VAL A 42 6.08 21.60 -9.05
N TYR A 43 7.27 22.03 -9.46
CA TYR A 43 8.39 21.15 -9.83
C TYR A 43 9.57 21.39 -8.88
N LEU A 44 10.15 20.30 -8.42
CA LEU A 44 11.42 20.28 -7.69
C LEU A 44 12.35 19.34 -8.43
N ARG A 45 13.53 19.80 -8.82
CA ARG A 45 14.55 18.95 -9.43
C ARG A 45 15.18 18.08 -8.34
N GLU A 46 15.33 16.78 -8.60
CA GLU A 46 15.85 15.85 -7.58
C GLU A 46 17.26 16.23 -7.14
N SER A 47 18.12 16.67 -8.07
CA SER A 47 19.50 17.05 -7.75
C SER A 47 19.62 18.19 -6.74
N GLU A 48 18.62 19.05 -6.60
CA GLU A 48 18.64 20.18 -5.64
C GLU A 48 18.50 19.72 -4.18
N ILE A 49 18.07 18.47 -3.96
CA ILE A 49 17.88 17.91 -2.62
C ILE A 49 18.78 16.72 -2.32
N LEU A 50 19.46 16.16 -3.33
CA LEU A 50 20.28 14.96 -3.16
C LEU A 50 21.40 15.20 -2.14
N ASP A 51 22.15 16.29 -2.26
CA ASP A 51 23.30 16.56 -1.37
C ASP A 51 22.89 16.65 0.11
N GLU A 52 21.76 17.29 0.41
CA GLU A 52 21.23 17.39 1.77
C GLU A 52 20.74 16.03 2.28
N VAL A 53 20.05 15.26 1.44
CA VAL A 53 19.58 13.91 1.80
C VAL A 53 20.76 12.98 2.06
N ASP A 54 21.75 13.01 1.18
CA ASP A 54 22.95 12.18 1.25
C ASP A 54 23.81 12.56 2.45
N GLY A 55 23.97 13.85 2.74
CA GLY A 55 24.66 14.33 3.94
C GLY A 55 23.99 13.86 5.23
N ARG A 56 22.66 13.90 5.28
CA ARG A 56 21.89 13.39 6.42
C ARG A 56 21.97 11.88 6.57
N LEU A 57 21.93 11.13 5.46
CA LEU A 57 22.14 9.68 5.47
C LEU A 57 23.57 9.34 5.94
N GLY A 58 24.58 10.05 5.42
CA GLY A 58 25.97 9.87 5.85
C GLY A 58 26.16 10.13 7.35
N THR A 59 25.52 11.17 7.88
CA THR A 59 25.54 11.43 9.34
C THR A 59 24.79 10.34 10.12
N ALA A 60 23.72 9.78 9.56
CA ALA A 60 22.96 8.72 10.21
C ALA A 60 23.68 7.39 10.28
N PHE A 61 24.41 7.03 9.25
CA PHE A 61 25.20 5.81 9.20
C PHE A 61 26.69 6.05 9.49
N GLY A 62 27.03 7.22 10.05
CA GLY A 62 28.38 7.59 10.43
C GLY A 62 28.87 6.78 11.63
N PRO A 63 30.21 6.67 11.82
CA PRO A 63 30.80 5.79 12.83
C PRO A 63 30.34 6.08 14.25
N GLU A 64 30.10 7.36 14.58
CA GLU A 64 29.63 7.77 15.91
C GLU A 64 28.20 7.34 16.24
N ARG A 65 27.36 7.13 15.21
CA ARG A 65 25.92 6.84 15.35
C ARG A 65 25.52 5.45 14.87
N LEU A 66 26.44 4.72 14.26
CA LEU A 66 26.15 3.45 13.58
C LEU A 66 25.47 2.44 14.51
N GLU A 67 26.00 2.23 15.72
CA GLU A 67 25.42 1.30 16.69
C GLU A 67 23.99 1.69 17.09
N HIS A 68 23.77 2.98 17.37
CA HIS A 68 22.45 3.50 17.70
C HIS A 68 21.46 3.31 16.54
N THR A 69 21.88 3.60 15.31
CA THR A 69 21.04 3.41 14.12
C THR A 69 20.73 1.93 13.88
N ILE A 70 21.70 1.02 14.06
CA ILE A 70 21.45 -0.43 13.98
C ILE A 70 20.44 -0.87 15.04
N ALA A 71 20.60 -0.43 16.29
CA ALA A 71 19.67 -0.77 17.37
C ALA A 71 18.24 -0.28 17.06
N ALA A 72 18.09 0.98 16.63
CA ALA A 72 16.79 1.54 16.28
C ALA A 72 16.13 0.82 15.09
N MET A 73 16.93 0.38 14.11
CA MET A 73 16.43 -0.44 13.00
C MET A 73 16.00 -1.84 13.46
N ALA A 74 16.75 -2.45 14.37
CA ALA A 74 16.43 -3.77 14.92
C ALA A 74 15.13 -3.75 15.75
N GLU A 75 14.88 -2.68 16.50
CA GLU A 75 13.62 -2.49 17.25
C GLU A 75 12.37 -2.41 16.36
N GLN A 76 12.52 -1.86 15.15
CA GLN A 76 11.42 -1.76 14.17
C GLN A 76 11.30 -2.98 13.27
N ALA A 77 12.30 -3.86 13.28
CA ALA A 77 12.29 -5.07 12.46
C ALA A 77 11.24 -6.05 13.01
N ILE A 78 10.35 -6.51 12.13
CA ILE A 78 9.44 -7.61 12.46
C ILE A 78 10.28 -8.88 12.60
N ASP A 79 10.14 -9.58 13.73
CA ASP A 79 10.78 -10.90 13.92
C ASP A 79 10.43 -11.79 12.72
N PRO A 80 11.43 -12.39 12.04
CA PRO A 80 11.19 -13.32 10.92
C PRO A 80 10.16 -14.41 11.24
N LYS A 81 10.08 -14.89 12.49
CA LYS A 81 9.07 -15.85 12.94
C LYS A 81 7.67 -15.23 12.97
N GLU A 82 7.54 -14.01 13.46
CA GLU A 82 6.28 -13.26 13.45
C GLU A 82 5.82 -13.00 12.00
N ALA A 83 6.74 -12.61 11.12
CA ALA A 83 6.47 -12.44 9.70
C ALA A 83 5.99 -13.75 9.05
N ALA A 84 6.64 -14.88 9.36
CA ALA A 84 6.24 -16.21 8.89
C ALA A 84 4.86 -16.62 9.42
N LEU A 85 4.54 -16.33 10.68
CA LEU A 85 3.22 -16.56 11.27
C LEU A 85 2.14 -15.72 10.59
N ILE A 86 2.41 -14.44 10.30
CA ILE A 86 1.49 -13.56 9.57
C ILE A 86 1.22 -14.12 8.17
N ASP A 87 2.25 -14.57 7.46
CA ASP A 87 2.09 -15.17 6.13
C ASP A 87 1.29 -16.49 6.20
N LEU A 88 1.60 -17.36 7.17
CA LEU A 88 0.89 -18.62 7.36
C LEU A 88 -0.61 -18.38 7.65
N ARG A 89 -0.94 -17.41 8.50
CA ARG A 89 -2.34 -17.02 8.78
C ARG A 89 -3.05 -16.50 7.53
N LYS A 90 -2.37 -15.71 6.69
CA LYS A 90 -2.92 -15.26 5.40
C LYS A 90 -3.18 -16.41 4.44
N ARG A 91 -2.30 -17.41 4.41
CA ARG A 91 -2.50 -18.62 3.59
C ARG A 91 -3.68 -19.43 4.10
N LEU A 92 -3.80 -19.60 5.42
CA LEU A 92 -4.90 -20.33 6.05
C LEU A 92 -6.26 -19.68 5.70
N SER A 93 -6.40 -18.37 5.89
CA SER A 93 -7.64 -17.65 5.60
C SER A 93 -8.02 -17.70 4.11
N LYS A 94 -7.03 -17.72 3.21
CA LYS A 94 -7.24 -17.92 1.78
C LYS A 94 -7.77 -19.32 1.47
N CYS A 95 -7.24 -20.35 2.14
CA CYS A 95 -7.74 -21.72 2.02
C CYS A 95 -9.16 -21.84 2.57
N ASP A 96 -9.44 -21.29 3.74
CA ASP A 96 -10.78 -21.29 4.35
C ASP A 96 -11.80 -20.63 3.43
N ARG A 97 -11.46 -19.49 2.83
CA ARG A 97 -12.33 -18.82 1.86
C ARG A 97 -12.65 -19.70 0.66
N LYS A 98 -11.66 -20.42 0.12
CA LYS A 98 -11.88 -21.36 -1.00
C LYS A 98 -12.75 -22.54 -0.60
N LEU A 99 -12.49 -23.12 0.58
CA LEU A 99 -13.28 -24.24 1.09
C LEU A 99 -14.74 -23.85 1.29
N SER A 100 -15.01 -22.67 1.87
CA SER A 100 -16.37 -22.15 2.01
C SER A 100 -17.05 -21.94 0.67
N GLN A 101 -16.35 -21.38 -0.33
CA GLN A 101 -16.89 -21.22 -1.68
C GLN A 101 -17.25 -22.56 -2.33
N TYR A 102 -16.39 -23.58 -2.21
CA TYR A 102 -16.68 -24.91 -2.74
C TYR A 102 -17.84 -25.57 -2.02
N ARG A 103 -17.94 -25.43 -0.70
CA ARG A 103 -19.09 -25.93 0.08
C ARG A 103 -20.40 -25.29 -0.36
N SER A 104 -20.45 -23.97 -0.48
CA SER A 104 -21.65 -23.26 -0.96
C SER A 104 -22.06 -23.71 -2.37
N ALA A 105 -21.10 -23.86 -3.29
CA ALA A 105 -21.39 -24.34 -4.65
C ALA A 105 -21.93 -25.79 -4.66
N LEU A 106 -21.46 -26.65 -3.77
CA LEU A 106 -21.99 -28.01 -3.61
C LEU A 106 -23.39 -28.01 -2.99
N ASP A 107 -23.63 -27.19 -1.97
CA ASP A 107 -24.94 -27.06 -1.33
C ASP A 107 -26.00 -26.54 -2.31
N GLU A 108 -25.65 -25.54 -3.13
CA GLU A 108 -26.52 -25.03 -4.20
C GLU A 108 -26.86 -26.12 -5.23
N ARG A 109 -25.88 -26.96 -5.60
CA ARG A 109 -26.10 -28.07 -6.53
C ARG A 109 -27.02 -29.15 -5.93
N VAL A 110 -26.79 -29.55 -4.68
CA VAL A 110 -27.61 -30.56 -4.00
C VAL A 110 -29.03 -30.05 -3.75
N ALA A 111 -29.20 -28.77 -3.43
CA ALA A 111 -30.52 -28.14 -3.32
C ALA A 111 -31.28 -28.12 -4.66
N GLY A 112 -30.55 -27.99 -5.78
CA GLY A 112 -31.11 -28.11 -7.14
C GLY A 112 -31.44 -29.55 -7.57
N GLU A 113 -30.84 -30.56 -6.94
CA GLU A 113 -31.08 -31.99 -7.22
C GLU A 113 -32.23 -32.59 -6.38
N ARG A 114 -33.04 -31.78 -5.68
CA ARG A 114 -34.23 -32.24 -4.95
C ARG A 114 -35.34 -32.66 -5.94
N PHE A 115 -35.26 -33.92 -6.39
CA PHE A 115 -36.30 -34.59 -7.16
C PHE A 115 -37.66 -34.47 -6.46
N PRO A 116 -38.75 -34.10 -7.17
CA PRO A 116 -40.08 -34.17 -6.61
C PRO A 116 -40.44 -35.66 -6.42
N VAL A 117 -40.60 -36.09 -5.17
CA VAL A 117 -41.22 -37.37 -4.86
C VAL A 117 -42.70 -37.22 -5.20
N ILE A 118 -43.10 -37.65 -6.41
CA ILE A 118 -44.51 -37.80 -6.77
C ILE A 118 -45.03 -39.01 -5.99
N VAL A 119 -45.73 -38.75 -4.89
CA VAL A 119 -46.57 -39.74 -4.23
C VAL A 119 -47.89 -39.85 -5.00
N ASP A 120 -47.99 -40.85 -5.87
CA ASP A 120 -49.26 -41.24 -6.50
C ASP A 120 -50.24 -41.69 -5.42
N ARG A 121 -51.38 -41.00 -5.33
CA ARG A 121 -52.48 -41.34 -4.43
C ARG A 121 -53.56 -42.03 -5.27
N ALA A 122 -53.54 -43.35 -5.27
CA ALA A 122 -54.65 -44.16 -5.78
C ALA A 122 -55.71 -44.30 -4.69
N VAL A 123 -56.88 -43.67 -4.88
CA VAL A 123 -58.25 -44.25 -4.74
C VAL A 123 -59.19 -43.39 -5.59
#